data_AF-E1Z3A9-F1
#
_entry.id   AF-E1Z3A9-F1
#
_cell.length_a   1.000
_cell.length_b   1.000
_cell.length_c   1.000
_cell.angle_alpha   90.00
_cell.angle_beta   90.00
_cell.angle_gamma   90.00
#
_symmetry.space_group_name_H-M   'P 1'
#
loop_
_entity.id
_entity.type
_entity.pdbx_description
1 polymer ?
#
loop_
_entity_poly.entity_id
_entity_poly.type
_entity_poly.pdbx_seq_one_letter_code
_entity_poly.pdbx_strand_id
1 'polypeptide(L)'
;AFDAARGLLYLHCRDIIHRDVKSPNLLVDEHWHVKVCDVNLSEILKSQAAEGATAAHEAATNPIWLAPEVLTGQPATAASDVYSFGL
;
A
#
# COMPACT_ATOMS: atom_id res chain seq x y z
N ALA A 1 -9.34 0.67 -12.70
CA ALA A 1 -9.49 1.39 -11.42
C ALA A 1 -10.42 0.66 -10.44
N PHE A 2 -11.66 0.31 -10.84
CA PHE A 2 -12.65 -0.29 -9.92
C PHE A 2 -12.18 -1.58 -9.21
N ASP A 3 -11.59 -2.53 -9.93
CA ASP A 3 -11.10 -3.79 -9.33
C ASP A 3 -9.93 -3.57 -8.37
N ALA A 4 -8.99 -2.69 -8.72
CA ALA A 4 -7.89 -2.32 -7.85
C ALA A 4 -8.41 -1.64 -6.56
N ALA A 5 -9.37 -0.73 -6.67
CA ALA A 5 -10.00 -0.09 -5.51
C ALA A 5 -10.70 -1.10 -4.60
N ARG A 6 -11.39 -2.10 -5.18
CA ARG A 6 -11.98 -3.22 -4.41
C ARG A 6 -10.91 -4.06 -3.71
N GLY A 7 -9.80 -4.35 -4.37
CA GLY A 7 -8.68 -5.07 -3.78
C GLY A 7 -8.06 -4.31 -2.61
N LEU A 8 -7.86 -3.00 -2.76
CA LEU A 8 -7.32 -2.14 -1.72
C LEU A 8 -8.27 -2.02 -0.52
N LEU A 9 -9.58 -1.84 -0.79
CA LEU A 9 -10.61 -1.84 0.25
C LEU A 9 -10.63 -3.18 1.02
N TYR A 10 -10.46 -4.30 0.33
CA TYR A 10 -10.40 -5.62 0.97
C TYR A 10 -9.25 -5.73 1.99
N LEU A 11 -8.08 -5.16 1.68
CA LEU A 11 -6.93 -5.09 2.58
C LEU A 11 -7.22 -4.17 3.77
N HIS A 12 -7.71 -2.95 3.50
CA HIS A 12 -8.00 -1.96 4.55
C HIS A 12 -9.07 -2.45 5.53
N CYS A 13 -10.10 -3.17 5.08
CA CYS A 13 -11.09 -3.80 5.96
C CYS A 13 -10.51 -4.89 6.89
N ARG A 14 -9.28 -5.34 6.66
CA ARG A 14 -8.54 -6.31 7.47
C ARG A 14 -7.38 -5.68 8.24
N ASP A 15 -7.36 -4.35 8.31
CA ASP A 15 -6.30 -3.58 8.95
C ASP A 15 -4.92 -3.86 8.32
N ILE A 16 -4.88 -4.11 7.02
CA ILE A 16 -3.64 -4.29 6.24
C ILE A 16 -3.40 -3.03 5.41
N ILE A 17 -2.23 -2.41 5.57
CA ILE A 17 -1.76 -1.31 4.72
C ILE A 17 -0.82 -1.89 3.65
N HIS A 18 -1.01 -1.54 2.38
CA HIS A 18 -0.24 -2.09 1.27
C HIS A 18 1.18 -1.53 1.21
N ARG A 19 1.33 -0.21 1.43
CA ARG A 19 2.60 0.55 1.50
C ARG A 19 3.38 0.72 0.19
N ASP A 20 3.06 -0.04 -0.86
CA ASP A 20 3.71 0.07 -2.18
C ASP A 20 2.69 0.01 -3.33
N VAL A 21 1.64 0.84 -3.26
CA VAL A 21 0.63 0.93 -4.34
C VAL A 21 1.22 1.72 -5.50
N LYS A 22 1.30 1.07 -6.67
CA LYS A 22 1.78 1.66 -7.93
C LYS A 22 1.26 0.87 -9.12
N SER A 23 1.18 1.47 -10.30
CA SER A 23 0.68 0.76 -11.48
C SER A 23 1.42 -0.55 -11.82
N PRO A 24 2.74 -0.71 -11.60
CA PRO A 24 3.42 -2.01 -11.76
C PRO A 24 2.92 -3.12 -10.81
N ASN A 25 2.34 -2.77 -9.67
CA ASN A 25 1.83 -3.71 -8.65
C ASN A 25 0.33 -4.02 -8.84
N LEU A 26 -0.22 -3.66 -10.02
CA LEU A 26 -1.59 -3.97 -10.43
C LEU A 26 -1.55 -4.91 -11.64
N LEU A 27 -1.67 -6.21 -11.38
CA LEU A 27 -1.62 -7.22 -12.44
C LEU A 27 -2.98 -7.34 -13.13
N VAL A 28 -2.97 -7.69 -14.41
CA VAL A 28 -4.18 -7.92 -15.20
C VAL A 28 -4.23 -9.40 -15.59
N ASP A 29 -5.37 -10.06 -15.36
CA ASP A 29 -5.57 -11.44 -15.78
C ASP A 29 -6.17 -11.56 -17.20
N GLU A 30 -6.35 -12.80 -17.68
CA GLU A 30 -6.87 -13.08 -19.02
C GLU A 30 -8.30 -12.55 -19.28
N HIS A 31 -9.03 -12.22 -18.21
CA HIS A 31 -10.40 -11.68 -18.27
C HIS A 31 -10.43 -10.16 -18.06
N TRP A 32 -9.28 -9.48 -18.13
CA TRP A 32 -9.14 -8.04 -17.89
C TRP A 32 -9.48 -7.59 -16.46
N HIS A 33 -9.45 -8.49 -15.48
CA HIS A 33 -9.59 -8.10 -14.08
C HIS A 33 -8.26 -7.64 -13.50
N VAL A 34 -8.30 -6.57 -12.70
CA VAL A 34 -7.11 -6.06 -12.02
C VAL A 34 -6.97 -6.73 -10.64
N LYS A 35 -5.75 -7.18 -10.31
CA LYS A 35 -5.39 -7.76 -9.01
C LYS A 35 -4.25 -6.97 -8.38
N VAL A 36 -4.46 -6.57 -7.13
CA VAL A 36 -3.41 -5.95 -6.29
C VAL A 36 -2.39 -7.02 -5.91
N CYS A 37 -1.10 -6.76 -6.11
CA CYS A 37 0.00 -7.68 -5.81
C CYS A 37 1.16 -6.99 -5.09
N ASP A 38 2.20 -7.77 -4.75
CA ASP A 38 3.43 -7.30 -4.09
C ASP A 38 3.19 -6.76 -2.66
N VAL A 39 2.81 -7.68 -1.77
CA VAL A 39 2.54 -7.41 -0.35
C VAL A 39 3.78 -7.54 0.54
N ASN A 40 4.98 -7.52 -0.05
CA ASN A 40 6.23 -7.70 0.70
C ASN A 40 6.47 -6.58 1.71
N LEU A 41 5.95 -5.38 1.40
CA LEU A 41 6.04 -4.20 2.26
C LEU A 41 4.76 -3.98 3.08
N SER A 42 3.75 -4.84 2.96
CA SER A 42 2.47 -4.64 3.63
C SER A 42 2.55 -4.87 5.15
N GLU A 43 1.72 -4.15 5.89
CA GLU A 43 1.73 -4.13 7.35
C GLU A 43 0.35 -4.39 7.92
N ILE A 44 0.25 -5.30 8.90
CA ILE A 44 -0.96 -5.58 9.66
C ILE A 44 -0.97 -4.68 10.91
N LEU A 45 -1.88 -3.70 10.98
CA LEU A 45 -1.93 -2.73 12.08
C LEU A 45 -2.27 -3.39 13.44
N LYS A 46 -3.02 -4.49 13.43
CA LYS A 46 -3.43 -5.21 14.66
C LYS A 46 -2.32 -6.03 15.31
N SER A 47 -1.19 -6.29 14.63
CA SER A 47 -0.11 -7.12 15.20
C SER A 47 0.91 -6.33 16.01
N GLN A 48 0.88 -4.99 16.01
CA GLN A 48 1.87 -4.19 16.72
C GLN A 48 1.35 -3.66 18.06
N ALA A 49 1.54 -4.48 19.10
CA ALA A 49 1.70 -3.99 20.47
C ALA A 49 3.17 -3.64 20.79
N ALA A 50 4.13 -3.86 19.88
CA ALA A 50 5.54 -3.57 20.12
C ALA A 50 6.30 -3.46 18.79
N GLU A 51 7.28 -2.54 18.76
CA GLU A 51 8.45 -2.55 17.87
C GLU A 51 8.33 -1.92 16.46
N GLY A 52 8.35 -0.58 16.45
CA GLY A 52 9.19 0.28 15.59
C GLY A 52 9.61 -0.22 14.19
N ALA A 53 8.67 -0.45 13.28
CA ALA A 53 8.93 -0.88 11.91
C ALA A 53 9.08 0.27 10.87
N THR A 54 9.58 1.45 11.27
CA THR A 54 9.37 2.67 10.46
C THR A 54 10.46 3.03 9.45
N ALA A 55 11.75 2.77 9.67
CA ALA A 55 12.78 3.38 8.80
C ALA A 55 13.33 2.52 7.64
N ALA A 56 13.42 1.20 7.81
CA ALA A 56 14.15 0.35 6.84
C ALA A 56 13.37 0.04 5.55
N HIS A 57 12.03 0.03 5.62
CA HIS A 57 11.17 -0.35 4.48
C HIS A 57 10.88 0.82 3.52
N GLU A 58 10.93 2.07 3.99
CA GLU A 58 10.68 3.26 3.17
C GLU A 58 11.76 3.49 2.09
N ALA A 59 12.98 3.00 2.31
CA ALA A 59 14.07 3.09 1.35
C ALA A 59 13.85 2.22 0.08
N ALA A 60 12.93 1.25 0.12
CA ALA A 60 12.66 0.35 -1.00
C ALA A 60 11.57 0.87 -1.97
N THR A 61 10.80 1.88 -1.56
CA THR A 61 9.70 2.44 -2.37
C THR A 61 10.13 3.58 -3.28
N ASN A 62 9.60 3.62 -4.50
CA ASN A 62 9.85 4.74 -5.42
C ASN A 62 9.09 6.00 -4.93
N PRO A 63 9.79 7.11 -4.63
CA PRO A 63 9.20 8.27 -3.96
C PRO A 63 8.09 8.96 -4.74
N ILE A 64 8.00 8.75 -6.07
CA ILE A 64 6.94 9.38 -6.88
C ILE A 64 5.53 8.92 -6.50
N TRP A 65 5.40 7.74 -5.89
CA TRP A 65 4.11 7.16 -5.47
C TRP A 65 3.77 7.46 -4.01
N LEU A 66 4.71 7.99 -3.23
CA LEU A 66 4.55 8.13 -1.79
C LEU A 66 3.68 9.34 -1.43
N ALA A 67 2.82 9.15 -0.44
CA ALA A 67 2.06 10.22 0.17
C ALA A 67 3.00 11.23 0.87
N PRO A 68 2.64 12.52 0.91
CA PRO A 68 3.49 13.57 1.46
C PRO A 68 3.85 13.31 2.93
N GLU A 69 2.94 12.78 3.73
CA GLU A 69 3.20 12.41 5.12
C GLU A 69 4.26 11.31 5.23
N VAL A 70 4.23 10.31 4.35
CA VAL A 70 5.21 9.21 4.31
C VAL A 70 6.58 9.73 3.89
N LEU A 71 6.64 10.67 2.93
CA LEU A 71 7.90 11.34 2.54
C LEU A 71 8.52 12.13 3.70
N THR A 72 7.74 12.55 4.69
CA THR A 72 8.22 13.22 5.91
C THR A 72 8.59 12.27 7.05
N GLY A 73 8.53 10.95 6.80
CA GLY A 73 8.82 9.92 7.80
C GLY A 73 7.69 9.63 8.77
N GLN A 74 6.45 10.06 8.45
CA GLN A 74 5.28 9.63 9.21
C GLN A 74 4.86 8.22 8.78
N PRO A 75 4.28 7.42 9.68
CA PRO A 75 3.85 6.06 9.34
C PRO A 75 2.86 6.04 8.18
N ALA A 76 3.00 5.03 7.32
CA ALA A 76 2.01 4.73 6.28
C ALA A 76 0.66 4.35 6.90
N THR A 77 -0.42 4.76 6.24
CA THR A 77 -1.80 4.50 6.66
C THR A 77 -2.66 4.09 5.47
N ALA A 78 -3.93 3.75 5.71
CA ALA A 78 -4.88 3.53 4.61
C ALA A 78 -5.02 4.79 3.72
N ALA A 79 -4.89 5.99 4.30
CA ALA A 79 -4.94 7.24 3.56
C ALA A 79 -3.72 7.43 2.64
N SER A 80 -2.53 6.96 3.05
CA SER A 80 -1.35 7.01 2.19
C SER A 80 -1.47 6.05 1.01
N ASP A 81 -2.03 4.86 1.20
CA ASP A 81 -2.35 3.95 0.08
C ASP A 81 -3.35 4.58 -0.91
N VAL A 82 -4.34 5.33 -0.40
CA VAL A 82 -5.33 6.05 -1.23
C VAL A 82 -4.68 7.16 -2.03
N TYR A 83 -3.72 7.90 -1.45
CA TYR A 83 -2.93 8.89 -2.18
C TYR A 83 -2.15 8.22 -3.33
N SER A 84 -1.41 7.15 -3.02
CA SER A 84 -0.64 6.39 -4.01
C SER A 84 -1.51 5.80 -5.13
N PHE A 85 -2.73 5.37 -4.80
CA PHE A 85 -3.72 4.89 -5.77
C PHE A 85 -4.25 5.98 -6.70
N GLY A 86 -4.23 7.25 -6.26
CA GLY A 86 -4.74 8.39 -7.02
C GLY A 86 -3.77 8.95 -8.06
N LEU A 87 -2.48 8.58 -7.98
CA LEU A 87 -1.43 8.95 -8.94
C LEU A 87 -1.50 8.11 -10.23
#